data_AF-B9K793-F1
#
_entry.id   AF-B9K793-F1
#
_cell.length_a   1.000
_cell.length_b   1.000
_cell.length_c   1.000
_cell.angle_alpha   90.00
_cell.angle_beta   90.00
_cell.angle_gamma   90.00
#
_symmetry.space_group_name_H-M   'P 1'
#
loop_
_entity.id
_entity.type
_entity.pdbx_description
1 polymer ?
#
loop_
_entity_poly.entity_id
_entity_poly.type
_entity_poly.pdbx_seq_one_letter_code
_entity_poly.pdbx_strand_id
1 'polypeptide(L)'
;MVIALGSNLGDREMNLKTAIVKMKGRCMYIEKLSSFVETEPYGYTDQPKFLNAVCLVETDLSPRTLLNTLLEIEREMGRVRTVKWGPRVIDLDIVFYEDLIVNEEGLIIPHPDAHNRLFVLEPLSEIAPDLVHPVLKKTVQELLIELKQRI
;
A
#
# COMPACT_ATOMS: atom_id res chain seq x y z
N MET A 1 -9.23 5.63 -4.91
CA MET A 1 -8.19 4.59 -5.12
C MET A 1 -7.54 4.19 -3.79
N VAL A 2 -6.73 3.13 -3.76
CA VAL A 2 -6.13 2.58 -2.53
C VAL A 2 -4.61 2.57 -2.63
N ILE A 3 -3.94 3.15 -1.62
CA ILE A 3 -2.48 3.15 -1.50
C ILE A 3 -2.10 2.46 -0.18
N ALA A 4 -1.21 1.47 -0.25
CA ALA A 4 -0.60 0.86 0.93
C ALA A 4 0.72 1.56 1.26
N LEU A 5 0.97 1.73 2.55
CA LEU A 5 2.19 2.34 3.08
C LEU A 5 2.87 1.36 4.04
N GLY A 6 4.21 1.30 3.98
CA GLY A 6 4.99 0.46 4.88
C GLY A 6 6.34 1.07 5.24
N SER A 7 6.76 0.94 6.49
CA SER A 7 8.09 1.38 6.96
C SER A 7 8.65 0.43 8.00
N ASN A 8 9.93 0.05 7.90
CA ASN A 8 10.61 -0.75 8.93
C ASN A 8 11.99 -0.23 9.36
N LEU A 9 12.40 0.95 8.89
CA LEU A 9 13.65 1.59 9.29
C LEU A 9 13.39 2.94 9.98
N GLY A 10 14.20 3.25 10.99
CA GLY A 10 14.14 4.52 11.70
C GLY A 10 12.83 4.74 12.46
N ASP A 11 12.37 5.99 12.51
CA ASP A 11 11.08 6.35 13.09
C ASP A 11 9.94 6.03 12.10
N ARG A 12 9.46 4.78 12.16
CA ARG A 12 8.47 4.23 11.23
C ARG A 12 7.16 5.04 11.23
N GLU A 13 6.69 5.49 12.39
CA GLU A 13 5.46 6.27 12.50
C GLU A 13 5.63 7.65 11.87
N MET A 14 6.75 8.32 12.16
CA MET A 14 7.07 9.61 11.54
C MET A 14 7.26 9.50 10.02
N ASN A 15 7.83 8.38 9.54
CA ASN A 15 7.96 8.10 8.11
C ASN A 15 6.59 8.00 7.45
N LEU A 16 5.66 7.20 8.00
CA LEU A 16 4.30 7.09 7.47
C LEU A 16 3.59 8.45 7.43
N LYS A 17 3.66 9.23 8.53
CA LYS A 17 3.08 10.58 8.60
C LYS A 17 3.69 11.53 7.57
N THR A 18 5.01 11.49 7.41
CA THR A 18 5.73 12.32 6.43
C THR A 18 5.34 11.96 4.99
N ALA A 19 5.21 10.67 4.68
CA ALA A 19 4.74 10.21 3.38
C ALA A 19 3.32 10.71 3.08
N ILE A 20 2.41 10.64 4.06
CA ILE A 20 1.04 11.17 3.95
C ILE A 20 1.04 12.67 3.65
N VAL A 21 1.86 13.46 4.35
CA VAL A 21 1.99 14.90 4.09
C VAL A 21 2.53 15.16 2.68
N LYS A 22 3.55 14.41 2.26
CA LYS A 22 4.14 14.52 0.91
C LYS A 22 3.15 14.12 -0.20
N MET A 23 2.29 13.14 0.04
CA MET A 23 1.21 12.77 -0.88
C MET A 23 0.19 13.89 -1.00
N LYS A 24 -0.28 14.45 0.13
CA LYS A 24 -1.21 15.60 0.13
C LYS A 24 -0.68 16.79 -0.66
N GLY A 25 0.62 17.06 -0.58
CA GLY A 25 1.28 18.11 -1.37
C GLY A 25 1.40 17.84 -2.88
N ARG A 26 1.00 16.66 -3.37
CA ARG A 26 1.12 16.22 -4.77
C ARG A 26 -0.21 15.72 -5.34
N CYS A 27 -1.26 16.52 -5.13
CA CYS A 27 -2.59 16.30 -5.70
C CYS A 27 -3.28 14.99 -5.27
N MET A 28 -2.91 14.42 -4.12
CA MET A 28 -3.58 13.25 -3.54
C MET A 28 -4.37 13.66 -2.29
N TYR A 29 -5.69 13.68 -2.39
CA TYR A 29 -6.57 13.91 -1.25
C TYR A 29 -6.77 12.60 -0.49
N ILE A 30 -6.44 12.58 0.80
CA ILE A 30 -6.60 11.38 1.65
C ILE A 30 -7.99 11.42 2.28
N GLU A 31 -8.93 10.63 1.75
CA GLU A 31 -10.29 10.52 2.28
C GLU A 31 -10.32 9.79 3.62
N LYS A 32 -9.64 8.64 3.69
CA LYS A 32 -9.55 7.80 4.88
C LYS A 32 -8.15 7.23 5.04
N LEU A 33 -7.77 7.02 6.29
CA LEU A 33 -6.52 6.40 6.69
C LEU A 33 -6.85 5.31 7.71
N SER A 34 -6.34 4.10 7.51
CA SER A 34 -6.48 3.01 8.47
C SER A 34 -5.65 3.26 9.73
N SER A 35 -5.89 2.44 10.75
CA SER A 35 -4.97 2.31 11.87
C SER A 35 -3.57 1.89 11.40
N PHE A 36 -2.54 2.30 12.15
CA PHE A 36 -1.16 1.85 11.91
C PHE A 36 -0.95 0.51 12.61
N VAL A 37 -0.52 -0.51 11.86
CA VAL A 37 -0.42 -1.89 12.36
C VAL A 37 1.02 -2.36 12.24
N GLU A 38 1.57 -2.86 13.34
CA GLU A 38 2.86 -3.54 13.31
C GLU A 38 2.70 -4.97 12.80
N THR A 39 3.51 -5.37 11.82
CA THR A 39 3.43 -6.71 11.22
C THR A 39 4.81 -7.30 10.98
N GLU A 40 4.88 -8.63 10.96
CA GLU A 40 6.10 -9.32 10.56
C GLU A 40 6.46 -9.03 9.09
N PRO A 41 7.75 -9.08 8.71
CA PRO A 41 8.18 -8.92 7.33
C PRO A 41 7.61 -10.01 6.41
N TYR A 42 7.29 -9.64 5.18
CA TYR A 42 6.82 -10.57 4.15
C TYR A 42 7.96 -10.93 3.18
N GLY A 43 8.17 -12.23 2.95
CA GLY A 43 9.22 -12.74 2.06
C GLY A 43 10.59 -12.84 2.74
N TYR A 44 11.40 -11.78 2.68
CA TYR A 44 12.68 -11.72 3.39
C TYR A 44 12.42 -11.46 4.87
N THR A 45 12.63 -12.42 5.77
CA THR A 45 12.17 -12.32 7.17
C THR A 45 13.25 -11.88 8.17
N ASP A 46 14.53 -11.96 7.81
CA ASP A 46 15.64 -11.52 8.67
C ASP A 46 15.83 -9.99 8.59
N GLN A 47 14.82 -9.26 9.09
CA GLN A 47 14.77 -7.79 9.14
C GLN A 47 13.80 -7.28 10.21
N PRO A 48 13.83 -5.98 10.58
CA PRO A 48 12.88 -5.41 11.53
C PRO A 48 11.43 -5.49 11.04
N LYS A 49 10.49 -5.52 11.99
CA LYS A 49 9.05 -5.48 11.74
C LYS A 49 8.61 -4.21 11.03
N PHE A 50 7.60 -4.33 10.19
CA PHE A 50 6.99 -3.20 9.50
C PHE A 50 5.92 -2.54 10.34
N LEU A 51 5.78 -1.23 10.20
CA LEU A 51 4.55 -0.52 10.49
C LEU A 51 3.86 -0.26 9.15
N ASN A 52 2.64 -0.76 8.99
CA ASN A 52 1.86 -0.67 7.76
C ASN A 52 0.55 0.09 7.97
N ALA A 53 0.07 0.72 6.91
CA ALA A 53 -1.23 1.38 6.85
C ALA A 53 -1.76 1.39 5.42
N VAL A 54 -3.05 1.67 5.25
CA VAL A 54 -3.69 1.84 3.94
C VAL A 54 -4.49 3.14 3.92
N CYS A 55 -4.45 3.84 2.80
CA CYS A 55 -5.22 5.06 2.55
C CYS A 55 -6.23 4.85 1.43
N LEU A 56 -7.43 5.42 1.60
CA LEU A 56 -8.28 5.80 0.47
C LEU A 56 -7.89 7.19 0.00
N VAL A 57 -7.72 7.33 -1.31
CA VAL A 57 -7.18 8.53 -1.95
C VAL A 57 -8.03 8.92 -3.16
N GLU A 58 -8.31 10.22 -3.30
CA GLU A 58 -8.79 10.82 -4.55
C GLU A 58 -7.65 11.57 -5.23
N THR A 59 -7.52 11.43 -6.54
CA THR A 59 -6.59 12.22 -7.35
C THR A 59 -6.97 12.16 -8.82
N ASP A 60 -6.65 13.24 -9.55
CA ASP A 60 -6.78 13.31 -11.01
C ASP A 60 -5.53 12.77 -11.74
N LEU A 61 -4.53 12.29 -11.01
CA LEU A 61 -3.31 11.73 -11.60
C LEU A 61 -3.57 10.37 -12.23
N SER A 62 -3.24 10.20 -13.52
CA SER A 62 -3.28 8.89 -14.17
C SER A 62 -2.48 7.82 -13.39
N PRO A 63 -2.78 6.51 -13.51
CA PRO A 63 -2.07 5.46 -12.78
C PRO A 63 -0.55 5.51 -12.90
N ARG A 64 -0.04 5.81 -14.12
CA ARG A 64 1.40 5.93 -14.37
C ARG A 64 1.99 7.18 -13.71
N THR A 65 1.30 8.30 -13.77
CA THR A 65 1.73 9.54 -13.11
C THR A 65 1.72 9.38 -11.58
N LEU A 66 0.69 8.70 -11.04
CA LEU A 66 0.62 8.37 -9.62
C LEU A 66 1.80 7.50 -9.19
N LEU A 67 2.10 6.42 -9.92
CA LEU A 67 3.25 5.56 -9.62
C LEU A 67 4.53 6.38 -9.57
N ASN A 68 4.81 7.19 -10.60
CA ASN A 68 6.02 8.00 -10.65
C ASN A 68 6.10 8.99 -9.49
N THR A 69 4.96 9.59 -9.11
CA THR A 69 4.85 10.49 -7.97
C THR A 69 5.18 9.79 -6.65
N LEU A 70 4.65 8.59 -6.43
CA LEU A 70 4.93 7.80 -5.23
C LEU A 70 6.41 7.40 -5.16
N LEU A 71 6.97 6.93 -6.28
CA LEU A 71 8.40 6.59 -6.38
C LEU A 71 9.32 7.79 -6.09
N GLU A 72 8.91 8.99 -6.50
CA GLU A 72 9.63 10.22 -6.18
C GLU A 72 9.58 10.54 -4.69
N ILE A 73 8.41 10.42 -4.04
CA ILE A 73 8.26 10.60 -2.58
C ILE A 73 9.20 9.65 -1.83
N GLU A 74 9.24 8.38 -2.23
CA GLU A 74 10.13 7.40 -1.62
C GLU A 74 11.61 7.77 -1.77
N ARG A 75 12.01 8.21 -2.96
CA ARG A 75 13.37 8.66 -3.24
C ARG A 75 13.75 9.86 -2.38
N GLU A 76 12.87 10.85 -2.27
CA GLU A 76 13.09 12.03 -1.41
C GLU A 76 13.19 11.68 0.07
N MET A 77 12.51 10.63 0.50
CA MET A 77 12.58 10.11 1.87
C MET A 77 13.78 9.18 2.09
N GLY A 78 14.62 8.97 1.07
CA GLY A 78 15.86 8.20 1.19
C GLY A 78 15.69 6.69 1.01
N ARG A 79 14.61 6.22 0.35
CA ARG A 79 14.47 4.80 -0.01
C ARG A 79 15.57 4.41 -1.00
N VAL A 80 16.35 3.38 -0.64
CA VAL A 80 17.35 2.76 -1.53
C VAL A 80 16.96 1.31 -1.79
N ARG A 81 16.92 0.90 -3.06
CA ARG A 81 16.56 -0.46 -3.47
C ARG A 81 17.81 -1.33 -3.61
N THR A 82 18.26 -1.94 -2.51
CA THR A 82 19.44 -2.83 -2.49
C THR A 82 19.08 -4.31 -2.52
N VAL A 83 18.07 -4.71 -1.75
CA VAL A 83 17.63 -6.11 -1.61
C VAL A 83 16.13 -6.20 -1.90
N LYS A 84 15.73 -7.19 -2.72
CA LYS A 84 14.31 -7.46 -2.98
C LYS A 84 13.61 -7.76 -1.65
N TRP A 85 12.52 -7.03 -1.37
CA TRP A 85 11.76 -7.09 -0.10
C TRP A 85 12.54 -6.70 1.16
N GLY A 86 13.72 -6.09 1.01
CA GLY A 86 14.55 -5.70 2.14
C GLY A 86 14.01 -4.50 2.93
N PRO A 87 14.79 -4.10 3.96
CA PRO A 87 14.44 -2.98 4.82
C PRO A 87 14.34 -1.67 4.04
N ARG A 88 13.40 -0.81 4.43
CA ARG A 88 13.11 0.46 3.76
C ARG A 88 12.54 1.50 4.71
N VAL A 89 12.94 2.75 4.46
CA VAL A 89 12.45 3.94 5.18
C VAL A 89 10.97 4.15 4.90
N ILE A 90 10.54 3.93 3.66
CA ILE A 90 9.13 4.00 3.26
C ILE A 90 8.90 3.14 2.02
N ASP A 91 7.68 2.67 1.86
CA ASP A 91 7.14 1.92 0.73
C ASP A 91 5.74 2.46 0.45
N LEU A 92 5.44 2.78 -0.80
CA LEU A 92 4.16 3.31 -1.26
C LEU A 92 3.70 2.52 -2.48
N ASP A 93 2.70 1.64 -2.30
CA ASP A 93 2.19 0.76 -3.34
C ASP A 93 0.76 1.13 -3.73
N ILE A 94 0.50 1.23 -5.04
CA ILE A 94 -0.87 1.34 -5.56
C ILE A 94 -1.52 -0.04 -5.46
N VAL A 95 -2.54 -0.17 -4.63
CA VAL A 95 -3.26 -1.45 -4.42
C VAL A 95 -4.43 -1.56 -5.40
N PHE A 96 -5.26 -0.53 -5.48
CA PHE A 96 -6.41 -0.45 -6.38
C PHE A 96 -6.46 0.95 -6.99
N TYR A 97 -6.87 1.05 -8.25
CA TYR A 97 -7.18 2.33 -8.89
C TYR A 97 -8.56 2.20 -9.51
N GLU A 98 -9.57 2.64 -8.77
CA GLU A 98 -10.99 2.48 -9.15
C GLU A 98 -11.29 1.02 -9.54
N ASP A 99 -11.96 0.79 -10.66
CA ASP A 99 -12.22 -0.52 -11.24
C ASP A 99 -11.21 -0.90 -12.34
N LEU A 100 -10.15 -0.11 -12.53
CA LEU A 100 -9.18 -0.32 -13.58
C LEU A 100 -8.38 -1.61 -13.39
N ILE A 101 -8.11 -2.26 -14.51
CA ILE A 101 -7.16 -3.37 -14.62
C ILE A 101 -6.03 -2.91 -15.53
N VAL A 102 -4.84 -2.71 -14.95
CA VAL A 102 -3.64 -2.24 -15.66
C VAL A 102 -2.62 -3.37 -15.66
N ASN A 103 -2.07 -3.67 -16.83
CA ASN A 103 -0.96 -4.60 -17.00
C ASN A 103 0.06 -4.00 -17.97
N GLU A 104 0.96 -3.21 -17.42
CA GLU A 104 2.02 -2.53 -18.16
C GLU A 104 3.38 -2.83 -17.53
N GLU A 105 4.45 -2.56 -18.26
CA GLU A 105 5.80 -2.70 -17.72
C GLU A 105 5.97 -1.84 -16.45
N GLY A 106 6.31 -2.50 -15.34
CA GLY A 106 6.50 -1.86 -14.03
C GLY A 106 5.22 -1.37 -13.34
N LEU A 107 4.02 -1.64 -13.86
CA LEU A 107 2.75 -1.25 -13.22
C LEU A 107 1.67 -2.30 -13.45
N ILE A 108 1.24 -2.95 -12.36
CA ILE A 108 0.12 -3.89 -12.36
C ILE A 108 -0.90 -3.44 -11.32
N ILE A 109 -2.15 -3.22 -11.76
CA ILE A 109 -3.28 -2.83 -10.91
C ILE A 109 -4.45 -3.77 -11.21
N PRO A 110 -5.14 -4.33 -10.19
CA PRO A 110 -4.80 -4.28 -8.77
C PRO A 110 -3.43 -4.88 -8.47
N HIS A 111 -2.82 -4.47 -7.36
CA HIS A 111 -1.53 -5.00 -6.96
C HIS A 111 -1.62 -6.54 -6.88
N PRO A 112 -0.75 -7.28 -7.60
CA PRO A 112 -0.96 -8.69 -7.92
C PRO A 112 -1.04 -9.60 -6.68
N ASP A 113 -0.40 -9.19 -5.60
CA ASP A 113 -0.29 -9.98 -4.37
C ASP A 113 -1.05 -9.37 -3.18
N ALA A 114 -1.84 -8.31 -3.39
CA ALA A 114 -2.55 -7.63 -2.30
C ALA A 114 -3.54 -8.56 -1.58
N HIS A 115 -4.22 -9.43 -2.33
CA HIS A 115 -5.20 -10.38 -1.79
C HIS A 115 -4.59 -11.52 -0.95
N ASN A 116 -3.26 -11.64 -0.91
CA ASN A 116 -2.54 -12.64 -0.09
C ASN A 116 -1.85 -12.02 1.15
N ARG A 117 -2.08 -10.73 1.42
CA ARG A 117 -1.35 -9.98 2.45
C ARG A 117 -2.29 -9.45 3.54
N LEU A 118 -2.21 -10.03 4.73
CA LEU A 118 -2.97 -9.55 5.90
C LEU A 118 -2.70 -8.08 6.20
N PHE A 119 -1.43 -7.65 6.12
CA PHE A 119 -1.03 -6.26 6.36
C PHE A 119 -1.58 -5.25 5.32
N VAL A 120 -2.23 -5.72 4.25
CA VAL A 120 -2.99 -4.90 3.31
C VAL A 120 -4.49 -5.07 3.55
N LEU A 121 -4.98 -6.32 3.62
CA LEU A 121 -6.41 -6.59 3.71
C LEU A 121 -7.01 -6.20 5.06
N GLU A 122 -6.33 -6.40 6.19
CA GLU A 122 -6.84 -6.00 7.50
C GLU A 122 -7.06 -4.48 7.61
N PRO A 123 -6.05 -3.62 7.35
CA PRO A 123 -6.25 -2.17 7.38
C PRO A 123 -7.20 -1.66 6.28
N LEU A 124 -7.24 -2.30 5.10
CA LEU A 124 -8.19 -1.91 4.07
C LEU A 124 -9.63 -2.25 4.47
N SER A 125 -9.84 -3.41 5.11
CA SER A 125 -11.16 -3.84 5.58
C SER A 125 -11.71 -2.94 6.69
N GLU A 126 -10.84 -2.27 7.46
CA GLU A 126 -11.21 -1.26 8.45
C GLU A 126 -11.92 -0.05 7.80
N ILE A 127 -11.44 0.39 6.62
CA ILE A 127 -11.87 1.66 6.01
C ILE A 127 -12.77 1.50 4.78
N ALA A 128 -12.72 0.34 4.13
CA ALA A 128 -13.39 0.03 2.87
C ALA A 128 -13.72 -1.48 2.72
N PRO A 129 -14.48 -2.09 3.65
CA PRO A 129 -14.76 -3.54 3.63
C PRO A 129 -15.51 -4.00 2.37
N ASP A 130 -16.38 -3.14 1.83
CA ASP A 130 -17.23 -3.43 0.68
C ASP A 130 -16.57 -3.16 -0.68
N LEU A 131 -15.32 -2.66 -0.69
CA LEU A 131 -14.58 -2.42 -1.94
C LEU A 131 -14.42 -3.74 -2.69
N VAL A 132 -14.85 -3.78 -3.95
CA VAL A 132 -14.81 -5.00 -4.78
C VAL A 132 -13.51 -5.05 -5.57
N HIS A 133 -12.79 -6.16 -5.46
CA HIS A 133 -11.62 -6.42 -6.28
C HIS A 133 -12.03 -6.60 -7.76
N PRO A 134 -11.51 -5.79 -8.72
CA PRO A 134 -12.04 -5.76 -10.09
C PRO A 134 -11.79 -7.06 -10.87
N VAL A 135 -10.75 -7.84 -10.53
CA VAL A 135 -10.51 -9.17 -11.12
C VAL A 135 -11.25 -10.30 -10.37
N LEU A 136 -11.04 -10.43 -9.05
CA LEU A 136 -11.59 -11.55 -8.27
C LEU A 136 -13.11 -11.44 -8.02
N LYS A 137 -13.70 -10.25 -8.21
CA LYS A 137 -15.13 -9.95 -8.00
C LYS A 137 -15.60 -10.29 -6.58
N LYS A 138 -14.72 -10.13 -5.59
CA LYS A 138 -14.98 -10.30 -4.17
C LYS A 138 -14.73 -9.00 -3.43
N THR A 139 -15.47 -8.77 -2.35
CA THR A 139 -15.23 -7.64 -1.45
C THR A 139 -13.92 -7.83 -0.69
N VAL A 140 -13.33 -6.74 -0.20
CA VAL A 140 -12.16 -6.80 0.69
C VAL A 140 -12.46 -7.67 1.92
N GLN A 141 -13.66 -7.55 2.49
CA GLN A 141 -14.07 -8.36 3.63
C GLN A 141 -14.08 -9.87 3.31
N GLU A 142 -14.60 -10.27 2.15
CA GLU A 142 -14.59 -11.66 1.69
C GLU A 142 -13.16 -12.17 1.50
N LEU A 143 -12.31 -11.39 0.84
CA LEU A 143 -10.89 -11.72 0.64
C LEU A 143 -10.16 -11.90 1.97
N LEU A 144 -10.44 -11.03 2.96
CA LEU A 144 -9.83 -11.11 4.28
C LEU A 144 -10.25 -12.39 5.03
N ILE A 145 -11.54 -12.72 4.99
CA ILE A 145 -12.06 -13.96 5.62
C ILE A 145 -11.40 -15.19 4.98
N GLU A 146 -11.34 -15.24 3.66
CA GLU A 146 -10.72 -16.35 2.94
C GLU A 146 -9.23 -16.48 3.24
N LEU A 147 -8.50 -15.36 3.33
CA LEU A 147 -7.09 -15.38 3.67
C LEU A 147 -6.88 -15.91 5.10
N LYS A 148 -7.66 -15.46 6.08
CA LYS A 148 -7.57 -15.92 7.47
C LYS A 148 -7.85 -17.41 7.65
N GLN A 149 -8.63 -18.02 6.76
CA GLN A 149 -8.89 -19.47 6.79
C GLN A 149 -7.74 -20.33 6.25
N ARG A 150 -6.76 -19.72 5.58
CA ARG A 150 -5.63 -20.42 4.93
C ARG A 150 -4.35 -20.40 5.77
N ILE A 151 -4.32 -19.67 6.88
CA ILE A 151 -3.13 -19.42 7.70
C ILE A 151 -3.28 -20.10 9.05
#